data_AF-A0AA43IPE5-F1
#
_entry.id   AF-A0AA43IPE5-F1
#
_cell.length_a   1.000
_cell.length_b   1.000
_cell.length_c   1.000
_cell.angle_alpha   90.00
_cell.angle_beta   90.00
_cell.angle_gamma   90.00
#
_symmetry.space_group_name_H-M   'P 1'
#
loop_
_entity.id
_entity.type
_entity.pdbx_description
1 polymer ?
#
loop_
_entity_poly.entity_id
_entity_poly.type
_entity_poly.pdbx_seq_one_letter_code
_entity_poly.pdbx_strand_id
1 'polypeptide(L)'
;MSIYATLWRLKFPRYGDVHAGCEWIEVAAQAVPPHIGSSTPGLGYEDGDPYAEFLPPALATDETGEAEFMRAVMIITEKTEKGTARHPQEYSNPLLTIDGKHYSTMPFDELHTRICDALRGNRPRLVIETIGQDGRHSLHFEDGTYDNCENT
;
A
#
# COMPACT_ATOMS: atom_id res chain seq x y z
N MET A 1 5.11 14.91 -15.47
CA MET A 1 5.85 13.69 -15.05
C MET A 1 5.39 13.26 -13.66
N SER A 2 5.57 11.99 -13.30
CA SER A 2 5.22 11.43 -11.98
C SER A 2 6.44 11.47 -11.06
N ILE A 3 6.25 11.71 -9.76
CA ILE A 3 7.34 11.63 -8.75
C ILE A 3 7.59 10.21 -8.23
N TYR A 4 6.81 9.23 -8.71
CA TYR A 4 6.88 7.86 -8.23
C TYR A 4 7.49 6.90 -9.25
N ALA A 5 8.29 5.95 -8.77
CA ALA A 5 8.79 4.80 -9.52
C ALA A 5 8.08 3.52 -9.05
N THR A 6 7.52 2.73 -9.96
CA THR A 6 6.87 1.46 -9.58
C THR A 6 7.92 0.42 -9.23
N LEU A 7 7.81 -0.17 -8.04
CA LEU A 7 8.66 -1.29 -7.58
C LEU A 7 8.08 -2.63 -8.01
N TRP A 8 6.79 -2.85 -7.74
CA TRP A 8 6.09 -4.09 -8.08
C TRP A 8 4.58 -3.89 -8.19
N ARG A 9 3.90 -4.88 -8.78
CA ARG A 9 2.44 -5.05 -8.84
C ARG A 9 2.11 -6.51 -8.60
N LEU A 10 1.25 -6.79 -7.63
CA LEU A 10 0.89 -8.14 -7.19
C LEU A 10 -0.62 -8.22 -6.91
N LYS A 11 -1.17 -9.43 -6.88
CA LYS A 11 -2.57 -9.67 -6.49
C LYS A 11 -2.67 -10.06 -5.02
N PHE A 12 -3.64 -9.47 -4.33
CA PHE A 12 -4.00 -9.79 -2.95
C PHE A 12 -5.50 -10.13 -2.87
N PRO A 13 -5.93 -10.91 -1.86
CA PRO A 13 -7.35 -11.07 -1.58
C PRO A 13 -7.97 -9.71 -1.35
N ARG A 14 -9.06 -9.41 -2.05
CA ARG A 14 -9.69 -8.08 -2.06
C ARG A 14 -10.06 -7.58 -0.66
N TYR A 15 -10.35 -8.51 0.25
CA TYR A 15 -10.74 -8.23 1.63
C TYR A 15 -9.72 -8.73 2.65
N GLY A 16 -8.47 -8.94 2.23
CA GLY A 16 -7.34 -9.27 3.13
C GLY A 16 -7.21 -10.73 3.52
N ASP A 17 -8.29 -11.53 3.42
CA ASP A 17 -8.30 -12.94 3.80
C ASP A 17 -8.52 -13.87 2.60
N VAL A 18 -7.72 -14.93 2.51
CA VAL A 18 -7.82 -15.96 1.47
C VAL A 18 -8.94 -16.94 1.83
N HIS A 19 -9.83 -17.23 0.87
CA HIS A 19 -10.81 -18.32 0.93
C HIS A 19 -11.16 -18.80 -0.47
N ALA A 20 -11.87 -19.94 -0.59
CA ALA A 20 -12.33 -20.39 -1.90
C ALA A 20 -13.30 -19.36 -2.51
N GLY A 21 -13.10 -19.04 -3.79
CA GLY A 21 -13.92 -18.05 -4.50
C GLY A 21 -13.63 -16.58 -4.12
N CYS A 22 -12.60 -16.29 -3.31
CA CYS A 22 -12.27 -14.90 -2.99
C CYS A 22 -11.92 -14.08 -4.24
N GLU A 23 -12.42 -12.84 -4.28
CA GLU A 23 -12.01 -11.86 -5.29
C GLU A 23 -10.59 -11.38 -5.03
N TRP A 24 -9.88 -11.05 -6.10
CA TRP A 24 -8.52 -10.51 -6.05
C TRP A 24 -8.50 -9.05 -6.47
N ILE A 25 -7.59 -8.28 -5.91
CA ILE A 25 -7.31 -6.89 -6.28
C ILE A 25 -5.83 -6.71 -6.61
N GLU A 26 -5.52 -5.90 -7.62
CA GLU A 26 -4.13 -5.49 -7.89
C GLU A 26 -3.70 -4.42 -6.87
N VAL A 27 -2.55 -4.67 -6.25
CA VAL A 27 -1.85 -3.78 -5.34
C VAL A 27 -0.48 -3.46 -5.94
N ALA A 28 -0.08 -2.19 -5.89
CA ALA A 28 1.22 -1.73 -6.37
C ALA A 28 1.99 -1.03 -5.25
N ALA A 29 3.31 -1.25 -5.20
CA ALA A 29 4.22 -0.39 -4.47
C ALA A 29 4.88 0.59 -5.42
N GLN A 30 4.86 1.87 -5.05
CA GLN A 30 5.57 2.91 -5.77
C GLN A 30 6.47 3.72 -4.83
N ALA A 31 7.77 3.74 -5.14
CA ALA A 31 8.76 4.49 -4.39
C ALA A 31 8.76 5.96 -4.80
N VAL A 32 9.00 6.83 -3.82
CA VAL A 32 9.42 8.22 -4.03
C VAL A 32 10.95 8.26 -3.92
N PRO A 33 11.68 8.59 -5.00
CA PRO A 33 13.13 8.69 -4.98
C PRO A 33 13.66 9.69 -3.94
N PRO A 34 14.92 9.54 -3.49
CA PRO A 34 15.49 10.34 -2.40
C PRO A 34 15.54 11.85 -2.69
N HIS A 35 15.88 12.23 -3.93
CA HIS A 35 16.01 13.63 -4.35
C HIS A 35 14.69 14.41 -4.35
N ILE A 36 13.53 13.74 -4.32
CA ILE A 36 12.23 14.40 -4.40
C ILE A 36 11.98 15.22 -3.11
N GLY A 37 11.97 16.54 -3.26
CA GLY A 37 11.83 17.50 -2.15
C GLY A 37 13.12 17.75 -1.36
N SER A 38 14.26 17.20 -1.80
CA SER A 38 15.54 17.36 -1.11
C SER A 38 16.09 18.77 -1.30
N SER A 39 16.48 19.44 -0.21
CA SER A 39 17.08 20.78 -0.25
C SER A 39 18.55 20.79 -0.70
N THR A 40 19.11 19.65 -1.10
CA THR A 40 20.47 19.58 -1.65
C THR A 40 20.56 20.46 -2.91
N PRO A 41 21.55 21.37 -3.00
CA PRO A 41 21.68 22.28 -4.14
C PRO A 41 21.83 21.56 -5.48
N GLY A 42 21.19 22.09 -6.51
CA GLY A 42 21.18 21.54 -7.87
C GLY A 42 20.05 20.55 -8.15
N LEU A 43 19.21 20.22 -7.16
CA LEU A 43 18.11 19.26 -7.30
C LEU A 43 16.72 19.91 -7.50
N GLY A 44 16.62 21.24 -7.40
CA GLY A 44 15.42 21.99 -7.76
C GLY A 44 14.36 22.15 -6.65
N TYR A 45 14.71 21.85 -5.39
CA TYR A 45 13.86 22.03 -4.21
C TYR A 45 14.53 22.89 -3.12
N GLU A 46 15.46 23.75 -3.51
CA GLU A 46 16.21 24.63 -2.61
C GLU A 46 15.30 25.62 -1.86
N ASP A 47 14.21 26.04 -2.51
CA ASP A 47 13.20 26.94 -1.95
C ASP A 47 12.15 26.22 -1.09
N GLY A 48 12.23 24.89 -0.98
CA GLY A 48 11.38 24.08 -0.11
C GLY A 48 10.81 22.84 -0.78
N ASP A 49 10.27 21.94 0.05
CA ASP A 49 9.66 20.68 -0.35
C ASP A 49 8.16 20.85 -0.64
N PRO A 50 7.71 20.81 -1.90
CA PRO A 50 6.31 20.98 -2.25
C PRO A 50 5.43 19.77 -1.88
N TYR A 51 6.04 18.68 -1.40
CA TYR A 51 5.34 17.44 -1.09
C TYR A 51 5.25 17.14 0.41
N ALA A 52 5.79 18.04 1.26
CA ALA A 52 5.90 17.87 2.71
C ALA A 52 4.55 17.64 3.42
N GLU A 53 3.44 18.09 2.83
CA GLU A 53 2.11 17.95 3.44
C GLU A 53 1.50 16.54 3.31
N PHE A 54 2.05 15.68 2.44
CA PHE A 54 1.50 14.35 2.18
C PHE A 54 2.55 13.24 2.04
N LEU A 55 3.84 13.57 2.07
CA LEU A 55 4.94 12.61 2.11
C LEU A 55 5.69 12.70 3.45
N PRO A 56 6.36 11.61 3.87
CA PRO A 56 7.38 11.66 4.91
C PRO A 56 8.42 12.77 4.64
N PRO A 57 9.14 13.27 5.67
CA PRO A 57 10.15 14.31 5.48
C PRO A 57 11.14 13.99 4.35
N ALA A 58 11.54 15.02 3.60
CA ALA A 58 12.55 14.87 2.56
C ALA A 58 13.89 14.40 3.13
N LEU A 59 14.65 13.68 2.32
CA LEU A 59 15.97 13.17 2.71
C LEU A 59 17.07 14.16 2.34
N ALA A 60 18.11 14.20 3.16
CA ALA A 60 19.39 14.73 2.72
C ALA A 60 19.99 13.75 1.69
N THR A 61 20.47 14.29 0.57
CA THR A 61 21.06 13.51 -0.52
C THR A 61 22.46 14.01 -0.82
N ASP A 62 23.24 13.20 -1.53
CA ASP A 62 24.48 13.66 -2.14
C ASP A 62 24.22 14.57 -3.36
N GLU A 63 25.29 15.11 -3.96
CA GLU A 63 25.21 16.01 -5.13
C GLU A 63 24.55 15.36 -6.36
N THR A 64 24.43 14.03 -6.40
CA THR A 64 23.77 13.29 -7.47
C THR A 64 22.31 12.98 -7.18
N GLY A 65 21.81 13.34 -6.00
CA GLY A 65 20.43 13.11 -5.57
C GLY A 65 20.19 11.72 -4.98
N GLU A 66 21.24 11.01 -4.61
CA GLU A 66 21.17 9.66 -4.04
C GLU A 66 21.20 9.69 -2.51
N ALA A 67 20.58 8.68 -1.90
CA ALA A 67 20.65 8.38 -0.48
C ALA A 67 20.55 6.87 -0.24
N GLU A 68 20.82 6.44 0.99
CA GLU A 68 20.76 5.02 1.37
C GLU A 68 19.37 4.39 1.13
N PHE A 69 18.30 5.18 1.26
CA PHE A 69 16.92 4.71 1.12
C PHE A 69 16.10 5.67 0.27
N MET A 70 15.02 5.14 -0.31
CA MET A 70 13.95 5.95 -0.89
C MET A 70 13.35 6.87 0.17
N ARG A 71 12.75 7.99 -0.25
CA ARG A 71 12.04 8.88 0.69
C ARG A 71 10.82 8.16 1.29
N ALA A 72 10.04 7.52 0.43
CA ALA A 72 8.83 6.82 0.82
C ALA A 72 8.48 5.69 -0.15
N VAL A 73 7.60 4.80 0.27
CA VAL A 73 6.91 3.83 -0.57
C VAL A 73 5.42 3.93 -0.32
N MET A 74 4.68 4.25 -1.39
CA MET A 74 3.23 4.28 -1.41
C MET A 74 2.71 2.90 -1.82
N ILE A 75 1.90 2.28 -0.98
CA ILE A 75 1.13 1.09 -1.36
C ILE A 75 -0.26 1.54 -1.78
N ILE A 76 -0.64 1.20 -2.99
CA ILE A 76 -1.89 1.63 -3.62
C ILE A 76 -2.60 0.45 -4.26
N THR A 77 -3.90 0.59 -4.49
CA THR A 77 -4.69 -0.38 -5.27
C THR A 77 -4.97 0.17 -6.66
N GLU A 78 -5.46 -0.67 -7.57
CA GLU A 78 -5.98 -0.22 -8.87
C GLU A 78 -7.13 0.82 -8.77
N LYS A 79 -7.74 0.95 -7.59
CA LYS A 79 -8.81 1.91 -7.31
C LYS A 79 -8.33 3.19 -6.63
N THR A 80 -7.06 3.27 -6.26
CA THR A 80 -6.52 4.44 -5.57
C THR A 80 -6.34 5.57 -6.58
N GLU A 81 -7.07 6.66 -6.37
CA GLU A 81 -7.01 7.83 -7.25
C GLU A 81 -5.77 8.67 -6.98
N LYS A 82 -5.17 9.19 -8.06
CA LYS A 82 -4.05 10.12 -7.98
C LYS A 82 -4.49 11.51 -8.44
N GLY A 83 -4.09 12.52 -7.67
CA GLY A 83 -4.43 13.91 -7.87
C GLY A 83 -5.56 14.31 -6.95
N THR A 84 -5.22 15.00 -5.87
CA THR A 84 -6.19 15.61 -4.96
C THR A 84 -6.36 17.10 -5.30
N ALA A 85 -7.36 17.75 -4.72
CA ALA A 85 -7.50 19.21 -4.81
C ALA A 85 -6.30 19.96 -4.22
N ARG A 86 -5.58 19.34 -3.27
CA ARG A 86 -4.37 19.87 -2.67
C ARG A 86 -3.18 19.77 -3.63
N HIS A 87 -2.95 18.60 -4.23
CA HIS A 87 -1.79 18.42 -5.08
C HIS A 87 -1.97 17.30 -6.14
N PRO A 88 -1.57 17.52 -7.42
CA PRO A 88 -1.78 16.56 -8.51
C PRO A 88 -0.95 15.26 -8.40
N GLN A 89 0.09 15.25 -7.56
CA GLN A 89 0.89 14.03 -7.30
C GLN A 89 0.41 13.25 -6.08
N GLU A 90 -0.49 13.80 -5.28
CA GLU A 90 -0.94 13.13 -4.06
C GLU A 90 -1.90 11.98 -4.40
N TYR A 91 -1.79 10.85 -3.70
CA TYR A 91 -2.80 9.79 -3.75
C TYR A 91 -3.92 10.07 -2.75
N SER A 92 -5.17 9.93 -3.19
CA SER A 92 -6.33 9.96 -2.30
C SER A 92 -6.41 8.64 -1.53
N ASN A 93 -6.23 8.69 -0.21
CA ASN A 93 -6.29 7.53 0.69
C ASN A 93 -5.46 6.33 0.18
N PRO A 94 -4.12 6.45 0.06
CA PRO A 94 -3.28 5.30 -0.26
C PRO A 94 -3.48 4.20 0.78
N LEU A 95 -3.33 2.94 0.38
CA LEU A 95 -3.52 1.80 1.27
C LEU A 95 -2.53 1.87 2.44
N LEU A 96 -1.27 2.18 2.14
CA LEU A 96 -0.22 2.45 3.13
C LEU A 96 0.72 3.53 2.61
N THR A 97 1.24 4.36 3.51
CA THR A 97 2.39 5.24 3.27
C THR A 97 3.50 4.82 4.23
N ILE A 98 4.61 4.33 3.70
CA ILE A 98 5.72 3.79 4.49
C ILE A 98 6.96 4.64 4.19
N ASP A 99 7.71 5.07 5.21
CA ASP A 99 9.01 5.69 4.97
C ASP A 99 9.99 4.67 4.36
N GLY A 100 10.89 5.11 3.48
CA GLY A 100 11.70 4.15 2.72
C GLY A 100 12.72 3.38 3.55
N LYS A 101 13.13 3.90 4.71
CA LYS A 101 13.99 3.18 5.66
C LYS A 101 13.24 2.02 6.31
N HIS A 102 12.02 2.26 6.78
CA HIS A 102 11.19 1.21 7.33
C HIS A 102 10.86 0.16 6.27
N TYR A 103 10.51 0.59 5.05
CA TYR A 103 10.27 -0.33 3.93
C TYR A 103 11.48 -1.23 3.63
N SER A 104 12.70 -0.68 3.59
CA SER A 104 13.90 -1.45 3.23
C SER A 104 14.30 -2.50 4.26
N THR A 105 13.94 -2.29 5.52
CA THR A 105 14.23 -3.23 6.62
C THR A 105 13.07 -4.16 6.98
N MET A 106 11.88 -3.93 6.42
CA MET A 106 10.68 -4.68 6.75
C MET A 106 10.69 -6.07 6.09
N PRO A 107 10.51 -7.15 6.86
CA PRO A 107 10.26 -8.47 6.30
C PRO A 107 9.01 -8.52 5.43
N PHE A 108 9.02 -9.37 4.40
CA PHE A 108 7.89 -9.46 3.47
C PHE A 108 6.59 -9.94 4.14
N ASP A 109 6.66 -10.84 5.13
CA ASP A 109 5.50 -11.32 5.88
C ASP A 109 4.84 -10.22 6.71
N GLU A 110 5.62 -9.30 7.26
CA GLU A 110 5.12 -8.10 7.93
C GLU A 110 4.42 -7.16 6.93
N LEU A 111 5.07 -6.89 5.78
CA LEU A 111 4.47 -6.09 4.72
C LEU A 111 3.16 -6.69 4.21
N HIS A 112 3.16 -8.00 3.95
CA HIS A 112 2.00 -8.75 3.50
C HIS A 112 0.85 -8.65 4.52
N THR A 113 1.13 -8.85 5.81
CA THR A 113 0.15 -8.70 6.89
C THR A 113 -0.45 -7.30 6.91
N ARG A 114 0.38 -6.25 6.87
CA ARG A 114 -0.09 -4.85 6.85
C ARG A 114 -0.97 -4.54 5.64
N ILE A 115 -0.62 -5.06 4.46
CA ILE A 115 -1.43 -4.91 3.24
C ILE A 115 -2.78 -5.60 3.39
N CYS A 116 -2.79 -6.85 3.84
CA CYS A 116 -4.02 -7.61 4.08
C CYS A 116 -4.91 -6.94 5.13
N ASP A 117 -4.34 -6.47 6.23
CA ASP A 117 -5.08 -5.77 7.28
C ASP A 117 -5.71 -4.47 6.77
N ALA A 118 -4.96 -3.69 5.98
CA ALA A 118 -5.46 -2.47 5.36
C ALA A 118 -6.59 -2.76 4.34
N LEU A 119 -6.48 -3.83 3.56
CA LEU A 119 -7.52 -4.26 2.61
C LEU A 119 -8.78 -4.77 3.33
N ARG A 120 -8.61 -5.48 4.44
CA ARG A 120 -9.71 -5.94 5.29
C ARG A 120 -10.48 -4.76 5.86
N GLY A 121 -9.76 -3.72 6.29
CA GLY A 121 -10.32 -2.55 6.94
C GLY A 121 -10.97 -2.94 8.28
N ASN A 122 -12.21 -2.54 8.48
CA ASN A 122 -12.95 -2.84 9.72
C ASN A 122 -13.73 -4.17 9.67
N ARG A 123 -13.56 -4.98 8.61
CA ARG A 123 -14.21 -6.30 8.54
C ARG A 123 -13.54 -7.25 9.54
N PRO A 124 -14.30 -8.13 10.21
CA PRO A 124 -13.71 -9.13 11.08
C PRO A 124 -12.85 -10.09 10.27
N ARG A 125 -11.75 -10.58 10.85
CA ARG A 125 -10.86 -11.54 10.19
C ARG A 125 -11.58 -12.87 9.95
N LEU A 126 -11.40 -13.44 8.76
CA LEU A 126 -11.79 -14.82 8.50
C LEU A 126 -10.92 -15.78 9.31
N VAL A 127 -11.55 -16.65 10.11
CA VAL A 127 -10.85 -17.62 10.96
C VAL A 127 -10.90 -19.02 10.37
N ILE A 128 -12.04 -19.40 9.79
CA ILE A 128 -12.21 -20.73 9.21
C ILE A 128 -13.23 -20.71 8.06
N GLU A 129 -12.91 -21.46 7.01
CA GLU A 129 -13.83 -21.85 5.95
C GLU A 129 -14.18 -23.32 6.16
N THR A 130 -15.48 -23.63 6.16
CA THR A 130 -15.98 -25.01 6.23
C THR A 130 -16.65 -25.38 4.91
N ILE A 131 -16.49 -26.64 4.50
CA ILE A 131 -17.09 -27.17 3.27
C ILE A 131 -17.99 -28.34 3.67
N GLY A 132 -19.30 -28.19 3.46
CA GLY A 132 -20.30 -29.22 3.71
C GLY A 132 -20.17 -30.39 2.73
N GLN A 133 -20.80 -31.52 3.06
CA GLN A 133 -20.89 -32.67 2.15
C GLN A 133 -21.63 -32.36 0.85
N ASP A 134 -22.48 -31.33 0.86
CA ASP A 134 -23.18 -30.78 -0.30
C ASP A 134 -22.32 -29.80 -1.12
N GLY A 135 -21.05 -29.60 -0.72
CA GLY A 135 -20.13 -28.66 -1.36
C GLY A 135 -20.43 -27.19 -1.04
N ARG A 136 -21.31 -26.89 -0.07
CA ARG A 136 -21.56 -25.51 0.36
C ARG A 136 -20.45 -25.03 1.26
N HIS A 137 -20.03 -23.78 1.04
CA HIS A 137 -18.99 -23.11 1.80
C HIS A 137 -19.60 -22.19 2.84
N SER A 138 -19.13 -22.28 4.08
CA SER A 138 -19.46 -21.33 5.15
C SER A 138 -18.18 -20.70 5.69
N LEU A 139 -18.13 -19.38 5.66
CA LEU A 139 -17.04 -18.55 6.17
C LEU A 139 -17.37 -18.12 7.60
N HIS A 140 -16.47 -18.32 8.54
CA HIS A 140 -16.65 -17.93 9.94
C HIS A 140 -15.60 -16.92 10.36
N PHE A 141 -16.05 -15.83 10.95
CA PHE A 141 -15.24 -14.68 11.30
C PHE A 141 -14.94 -14.63 12.80
N GLU A 142 -13.91 -13.88 13.18
CA GLU A 142 -13.43 -13.79 14.56
C GLU A 142 -14.45 -13.18 15.55
N ASP A 143 -15.41 -12.41 15.04
CA ASP A 143 -16.50 -11.84 15.83
C ASP A 143 -17.68 -12.81 16.04
N GLY A 144 -17.56 -14.03 15.53
CA GLY A 144 -18.58 -15.08 15.61
C GLY A 144 -19.66 -15.00 14.52
N THR A 145 -19.59 -14.01 13.62
CA THR A 145 -20.45 -13.97 12.44
C THR A 145 -20.05 -15.03 11.42
N TYR A 146 -20.96 -15.36 10.51
CA TYR A 146 -20.68 -16.26 9.40
C TYR A 146 -21.41 -15.82 8.13
N ASP A 147 -20.86 -16.20 6.98
CA ASP A 147 -21.45 -16.00 5.66
C ASP A 147 -21.51 -17.33 4.90
N ASN A 148 -22.58 -17.56 4.16
CA ASN A 148 -22.73 -18.73 3.30
C ASN A 148 -22.40 -18.31 1.88
N CYS A 149 -21.26 -18.74 1.35
CA CYS A 149 -20.95 -18.52 -0.05
C CYS A 149 -21.85 -19.41 -0.90
N GLU A 150 -22.94 -18.85 -1.42
CA GLU A 150 -23.66 -19.49 -2.52
C GLU A 150 -22.78 -19.38 -3.78
N ASN A 151 -22.36 -20.53 -4.31
CA ASN A 151 -21.59 -20.59 -5.57
C ASN A 151 -22.36 -19.81 -6.64
N THR A 152 -21.76 -18.71 -7.11
CA THR A 152 -22.23 -17.97 -8.30
C THR A 152 -21.73 -18.64 -9.57
#